data_AF-A0A839EVX8-F1
#
_entry.id   AF-A0A839EVX8-F1
#
_cell.length_a   1.000
_cell.length_b   1.000
_cell.length_c   1.000
_cell.angle_alpha   90.00
_cell.angle_beta   90.00
_cell.angle_gamma   90.00
#
_symmetry.space_group_name_H-M   'P 1'
#
loop_
_entity.id
_entity.type
_entity.pdbx_description
1 polymer ?
#
loop_
_entity_poly.entity_id
_entity_poly.type
_entity_poly.pdbx_seq_one_letter_code
_entity_poly.pdbx_strand_id
1 'polypeptide(L)'
;MARRGRRSGGRPSLLLVLVAVLAAGAAVVWWLRHHPHAMPTLPAPDKPGPASLERVDARNEGREIELSGPLRVTRPARDGALAIQADAVMLLRDVQMLQWQEQCAGTQCRYALEWSPHRIDSHAFREVAGHRNDAPFPFSAESFPAGEVRLGAYAIDASLAAAGAAAQPYPVSTARLPPNLAATFRDCDGALCTGDPKHPAAGDLRVAYRVIPAGSRSLSGVQQDGRLRAAKR
;
A
#
# COMPACT_ATOMS: atom_id res chain seq x y z
N MET A 1 -65.14 57.95 49.28
CA MET A 1 -64.94 57.87 47.81
C MET A 1 -63.80 56.89 47.53
N ALA A 2 -64.06 55.77 46.86
CA ALA A 2 -63.04 54.80 46.45
C ALA A 2 -63.17 54.57 44.93
N ARG A 3 -62.10 54.79 44.17
CA ARG A 3 -62.05 54.51 42.72
C ARG A 3 -60.97 53.47 42.47
N ARG A 4 -61.41 52.28 42.03
CA ARG A 4 -60.60 51.12 41.67
C ARG A 4 -60.29 51.21 40.17
N GLY A 5 -59.03 51.41 39.81
CA GLY A 5 -58.55 51.38 38.42
C GLY A 5 -58.17 49.97 37.99
N ARG A 6 -58.84 49.45 36.96
CA ARG A 6 -58.59 48.14 36.34
C ARG A 6 -57.58 48.31 35.20
N ARG A 7 -56.42 47.64 35.25
CA ARG A 7 -55.47 47.56 34.11
C ARG A 7 -55.72 46.27 33.33
N SER A 8 -55.91 46.39 32.02
CA SER A 8 -56.07 45.30 31.05
C SER A 8 -54.71 44.83 30.52
N GLY A 9 -54.41 43.54 30.66
CA GLY A 9 -53.21 42.90 30.10
C GLY A 9 -53.41 42.50 28.63
N GLY A 10 -52.49 42.91 27.76
CA GLY A 10 -52.45 42.52 26.34
C GLY A 10 -51.82 41.14 26.16
N ARG A 11 -52.45 40.29 25.34
CA ARG A 11 -51.92 38.97 24.95
C ARG A 11 -50.88 39.15 23.82
N PRO A 12 -49.69 38.52 23.89
CA PRO A 12 -48.69 38.61 22.82
C PRO A 12 -49.19 37.88 21.56
N SER A 13 -48.89 38.44 20.38
CA SER A 13 -49.32 37.88 19.09
C SER A 13 -48.62 36.53 18.82
N LEU A 14 -49.39 35.56 18.30
CA LEU A 14 -48.92 34.20 18.00
C LEU A 14 -47.66 34.15 17.12
N LEU A 15 -47.46 35.16 16.28
CA LEU A 15 -46.27 35.32 15.42
C LEU A 15 -44.98 35.49 16.24
N LEU A 16 -45.02 36.26 17.33
CA LEU A 16 -43.84 36.46 18.18
C LEU A 16 -43.44 35.18 18.91
N VAL A 17 -44.43 34.36 19.31
CA VAL A 17 -44.19 33.07 19.95
C VAL A 17 -43.53 32.09 18.97
N LEU A 18 -44.00 32.05 17.73
CA LEU A 18 -43.43 31.15 16.70
C LEU A 18 -41.98 31.50 16.37
N VAL A 19 -41.68 32.80 16.21
CA VAL A 19 -40.31 33.27 15.92
C VAL A 19 -39.37 32.94 17.09
N ALA A 20 -39.83 33.11 18.34
CA ALA A 20 -39.03 32.77 19.52
C ALA A 20 -38.70 31.27 19.58
N VAL A 21 -39.66 30.39 19.25
CA VAL A 21 -39.45 28.93 19.23
C VAL A 21 -38.45 28.53 18.14
N LEU A 22 -38.57 29.12 16.93
CA LEU A 22 -37.64 28.83 15.84
C LEU A 22 -36.21 29.31 16.14
N ALA A 23 -36.07 30.50 16.73
CA ALA A 23 -34.77 31.02 17.17
C ALA A 23 -34.14 30.13 18.25
N ALA A 24 -34.94 29.66 19.22
CA ALA A 24 -34.47 28.73 20.24
C ALA A 24 -34.05 27.38 19.63
N GLY A 25 -34.82 26.83 18.70
CA GLY A 25 -34.47 25.60 17.98
C GLY A 25 -33.17 25.73 17.19
N ALA A 26 -33.00 26.84 16.46
CA ALA A 26 -31.77 27.12 15.72
C ALA A 26 -30.56 27.28 16.66
N ALA A 27 -30.72 27.92 17.81
CA ALA A 27 -29.68 28.04 18.82
C ALA A 27 -29.28 26.68 19.42
N VAL A 28 -30.25 25.80 19.68
CA VAL A 28 -30.00 24.43 20.16
C VAL A 28 -29.25 23.62 19.10
N VAL A 29 -29.67 23.67 17.83
CA VAL A 29 -28.98 22.97 16.74
C VAL A 29 -27.56 23.51 16.53
N TRP A 30 -27.41 24.84 16.57
CA TRP A 30 -26.09 25.48 16.49
C TRP A 30 -25.20 25.04 17.64
N TRP A 31 -25.72 25.01 18.87
CA TRP A 31 -25.01 24.58 20.06
C TRP A 31 -24.61 23.10 19.99
N LEU A 32 -25.52 22.21 19.57
CA LEU A 32 -25.23 20.78 19.39
C LEU A 32 -24.16 20.52 18.32
N ARG A 33 -24.12 21.34 17.26
CA ARG A 33 -23.15 21.20 16.18
C ARG A 33 -21.76 21.73 16.56
N HIS A 34 -21.68 22.78 17.38
CA HIS A 34 -20.42 23.41 17.78
C HIS A 34 -19.88 22.88 19.12
N HIS A 35 -20.73 22.21 19.90
CA HIS A 35 -20.38 21.52 21.12
C HIS A 35 -20.80 20.05 21.01
N PRO A 36 -20.11 19.24 20.17
CA PRO A 36 -20.31 17.81 20.23
C PRO A 36 -20.03 17.37 21.67
N HIS A 37 -21.03 16.80 22.33
CA HIS A 37 -20.82 16.15 23.61
C HIS A 37 -19.84 15.01 23.37
N ALA A 38 -18.58 15.23 23.71
CA ALA A 38 -17.67 14.14 23.95
C ALA A 38 -18.35 13.29 25.02
N MET A 39 -18.81 12.09 24.64
CA MET A 39 -19.17 11.07 25.61
C MET A 39 -18.02 11.04 26.62
N PRO A 40 -18.27 10.99 27.94
CA PRO A 40 -17.21 10.79 28.91
C PRO A 40 -16.54 9.47 28.57
N THR A 41 -15.47 9.51 27.78
CA THR A 41 -14.58 8.39 27.59
C THR A 41 -13.98 8.19 28.96
N LEU A 42 -14.38 7.10 29.62
CA LEU A 42 -13.64 6.58 30.76
C LEU A 42 -12.15 6.67 30.39
N PRO A 43 -11.28 7.19 31.28
CA PRO A 43 -9.86 7.21 31.00
C PRO A 43 -9.48 5.78 30.61
N ALA A 44 -9.00 5.63 29.37
CA ALA A 44 -8.64 4.32 28.87
C ALA A 44 -7.59 3.75 29.85
N PRO A 45 -7.76 2.52 30.37
CA PRO A 45 -6.90 1.98 31.43
C PRO A 45 -5.43 2.13 31.05
N ASP A 46 -4.50 2.50 31.93
CA ASP A 46 -3.11 2.86 31.53
C ASP A 46 -2.36 1.80 30.68
N LYS A 47 -2.82 0.54 30.70
CA LYS A 47 -2.27 -0.57 29.91
C LYS A 47 -3.27 -1.04 28.83
N PRO A 48 -2.81 -1.39 27.62
CA PRO A 48 -3.66 -2.06 26.64
C PRO A 48 -4.24 -3.35 27.23
N GLY A 49 -5.46 -3.72 26.82
CA GLY A 49 -6.01 -5.03 27.14
C GLY A 49 -5.26 -6.13 26.37
N PRO A 50 -5.35 -7.41 26.81
CA PRO A 50 -4.72 -8.50 26.09
C PRO A 50 -5.23 -8.53 24.64
N ALA A 51 -4.32 -8.50 23.68
CA ALA A 51 -4.66 -8.57 22.28
C ALA A 51 -5.04 -10.02 21.92
N SER A 52 -6.17 -10.20 21.24
CA SER A 52 -6.65 -11.51 20.76
C SER A 52 -6.82 -11.47 19.25
N LEU A 53 -6.48 -12.55 18.56
CA LEU A 53 -6.67 -12.66 17.10
C LEU A 53 -8.13 -12.84 16.71
N GLU A 54 -9.02 -13.20 17.63
CA GLU A 54 -10.40 -13.59 17.32
C GLU A 54 -11.34 -12.38 17.18
N ARG A 55 -11.03 -11.29 17.89
CA ARG A 55 -11.84 -10.07 17.92
C ARG A 55 -10.99 -8.82 18.12
N VAL A 56 -11.44 -7.73 17.53
CA VAL A 56 -10.90 -6.39 17.78
C VAL A 56 -11.49 -5.88 19.11
N ASP A 57 -10.63 -5.53 20.08
CA ASP A 57 -11.09 -4.96 21.34
C ASP A 57 -11.10 -3.43 21.24
N ALA A 58 -12.27 -2.81 21.35
CA ALA A 58 -12.41 -1.35 21.27
C ALA A 58 -11.59 -0.61 22.34
N ARG A 59 -11.21 -1.26 23.45
CA ARG A 59 -10.34 -0.67 24.48
C ARG A 59 -8.90 -0.46 24.02
N ASN A 60 -8.49 -1.12 22.93
CA ASN A 60 -7.17 -0.99 22.34
C ASN A 60 -7.12 0.08 21.23
N GLU A 61 -8.24 0.73 20.91
CA GLU A 61 -8.29 1.75 19.87
C GLU A 61 -7.33 2.92 20.16
N GLY A 62 -6.53 3.29 19.16
CA GLY A 62 -5.47 4.30 19.29
C GLY A 62 -4.26 3.85 20.12
N ARG A 63 -4.18 2.58 20.52
CA ARG A 63 -3.10 2.05 21.36
C ARG A 63 -2.21 1.09 20.61
N GLU A 64 -0.94 1.05 21.02
CA GLU A 64 -0.01 0.05 20.55
C GLU A 64 -0.34 -1.32 21.16
N ILE A 65 -0.45 -2.32 20.29
CA ILE A 65 -0.66 -3.71 20.63
C ILE A 65 0.33 -4.58 19.85
N GLU A 66 0.61 -5.76 20.39
CA GLU A 66 1.39 -6.79 19.70
C GLU A 66 0.47 -7.96 19.37
N LEU A 67 0.57 -8.44 18.13
CA LEU A 67 -0.18 -9.58 17.63
C LEU A 67 0.78 -10.59 17.02
N SER A 68 0.62 -11.87 17.35
CA SER A 68 1.42 -12.96 16.79
C SER A 68 0.53 -14.04 16.20
N GLY A 69 0.75 -14.41 14.94
CA GLY A 69 -0.05 -15.42 14.27
C GLY A 69 0.21 -15.54 12.77
N PRO A 70 -0.50 -16.47 12.08
CA PRO A 70 -0.41 -16.62 10.65
C PRO A 70 -1.08 -15.44 9.94
N LEU A 71 -0.37 -14.83 8.98
CA LEU A 71 -0.97 -13.90 8.05
C LEU A 71 -1.78 -14.66 7.00
N ARG A 72 -2.93 -14.11 6.62
CA ARG A 72 -3.80 -14.60 5.54
C ARG A 72 -3.93 -13.52 4.49
N VAL A 73 -3.55 -13.83 3.26
CA VAL A 73 -3.79 -12.97 2.11
C VAL A 73 -5.20 -13.25 1.59
N THR A 74 -6.09 -12.26 1.61
CA THR A 74 -7.47 -12.40 1.09
C THR A 74 -7.64 -11.74 -0.27
N ARG A 75 -6.73 -10.82 -0.64
CA ARG A 75 -6.63 -10.26 -1.98
C ARG A 75 -5.15 -10.26 -2.39
N PRO A 76 -4.77 -11.04 -3.42
CA PRO A 76 -3.38 -11.30 -3.75
C PRO A 76 -2.64 -10.04 -4.21
N ALA A 77 -1.31 -10.11 -4.13
CA ALA A 77 -0.43 -9.15 -4.79
C ALA A 77 -0.45 -9.39 -6.30
N ARG A 78 -0.50 -8.32 -7.10
CA ARG A 78 -0.66 -8.41 -8.56
C ARG A 78 0.19 -7.39 -9.29
N ASP A 79 0.97 -7.87 -10.24
CA ASP A 79 1.58 -7.09 -11.32
C ASP A 79 0.62 -7.09 -12.52
N GLY A 80 -0.03 -5.95 -12.76
CA GLY A 80 -0.97 -5.80 -13.86
C GLY A 80 -0.31 -5.77 -15.24
N ALA A 81 0.94 -5.35 -15.35
CA ALA A 81 1.63 -5.18 -16.63
C ALA A 81 2.01 -6.52 -17.26
N LEU A 82 2.38 -7.50 -16.42
CA LEU A 82 2.74 -8.86 -16.84
C LEU A 82 1.69 -9.91 -16.44
N ALA A 83 0.56 -9.48 -15.87
CA ALA A 83 -0.51 -10.34 -15.38
C ALA A 83 -0.06 -11.44 -14.40
N ILE A 84 1.01 -11.18 -13.64
CA ILE A 84 1.52 -12.08 -12.60
C ILE A 84 0.86 -11.75 -11.27
N GLN A 85 0.47 -12.76 -10.51
CA GLN A 85 -0.10 -12.59 -9.18
C GLN A 85 0.41 -13.67 -8.22
N ALA A 86 0.44 -13.35 -6.94
CA ALA A 86 0.84 -14.28 -5.88
C ALA A 86 0.02 -14.09 -4.61
N ASP A 87 -0.32 -15.20 -3.95
CA ASP A 87 -0.90 -15.23 -2.60
C ASP A 87 0.18 -14.94 -1.54
N ALA A 88 0.75 -13.74 -1.62
CA ALA A 88 1.87 -13.27 -0.82
C ALA A 88 1.59 -11.84 -0.32
N VAL A 89 2.27 -11.41 0.75
CA VAL A 89 2.16 -10.06 1.31
C VAL A 89 2.67 -9.01 0.33
N MET A 90 3.73 -9.36 -0.41
CA MET A 90 4.35 -8.53 -1.41
C MET A 90 4.82 -9.41 -2.56
N LEU A 91 4.60 -8.95 -3.80
CA LEU A 91 5.21 -9.48 -5.01
C LEU A 91 6.25 -8.46 -5.49
N LEU A 92 7.47 -8.89 -5.76
CA LEU A 92 8.57 -8.03 -6.19
C LEU A 92 9.00 -8.46 -7.60
N ARG A 93 8.89 -7.55 -8.56
CA ARG A 93 9.42 -7.73 -9.92
C ARG A 93 10.84 -7.18 -9.96
N ASP A 94 11.78 -8.02 -10.35
CA ASP A 94 13.15 -7.63 -10.68
C ASP A 94 13.31 -7.70 -12.20
N VAL A 95 13.76 -6.62 -12.83
CA VAL A 95 13.98 -6.56 -14.28
C VAL A 95 15.41 -6.18 -14.56
N GLN A 96 16.05 -6.91 -15.47
CA GLN A 96 17.34 -6.56 -16.03
C GLN A 96 17.25 -6.55 -17.56
N MET A 97 18.01 -5.67 -18.19
CA MET A 97 18.20 -5.66 -19.64
C MET A 97 19.67 -5.90 -19.94
N LEU A 98 19.96 -6.82 -20.86
CA LEU A 98 21.30 -7.06 -21.35
C LEU A 98 21.70 -5.88 -22.23
N GLN A 99 22.77 -5.19 -21.87
CA GLN A 99 23.17 -3.93 -22.47
C GLN A 99 24.68 -3.88 -22.61
N TRP A 100 25.17 -3.16 -23.61
CA TRP A 100 26.57 -2.81 -23.69
C TRP A 100 26.96 -1.93 -22.49
N GLN A 101 28.08 -2.25 -21.87
CA GLN A 101 28.73 -1.47 -20.82
C GLN A 101 30.17 -1.18 -21.25
N GLU A 102 30.56 0.09 -21.23
CA GLU A 102 31.94 0.51 -21.39
C GLU A 102 32.70 0.42 -20.06
N GLN A 103 33.92 -0.10 -20.09
CA GLN A 103 34.81 -0.15 -18.94
C GLN A 103 36.20 0.33 -19.36
N CYS A 104 36.68 1.41 -18.76
CA CYS A 104 37.94 2.04 -19.15
C CYS A 104 39.02 1.94 -18.06
N ALA A 105 40.25 1.66 -18.49
CA ALA A 105 41.48 1.79 -17.72
C ALA A 105 42.37 2.85 -18.40
N GLY A 106 42.30 4.09 -17.91
CA GLY A 106 42.96 5.22 -18.56
C GLY A 106 42.35 5.52 -19.93
N THR A 107 43.12 5.34 -21.00
CA THR A 107 42.69 5.55 -22.39
C THR A 107 42.18 4.28 -23.07
N GLN A 108 42.38 3.11 -22.46
CA GLN A 108 41.94 1.83 -23.01
C GLN A 108 40.55 1.52 -22.48
N CYS A 109 39.59 1.29 -23.37
CA CYS A 109 38.23 0.89 -23.00
C CYS A 109 37.90 -0.47 -23.61
N ARG A 110 37.14 -1.27 -22.84
CA ARG A 110 36.53 -2.53 -23.29
C ARG A 110 35.01 -2.39 -23.23
N TYR A 111 34.34 -3.12 -24.10
CA TYR A 111 32.88 -3.16 -24.17
C TYR A 111 32.42 -4.60 -23.95
N ALA A 112 31.48 -4.78 -23.04
CA ALA A 112 30.92 -6.09 -22.73
C ALA A 112 29.41 -5.97 -22.57
N LEU A 113 28.70 -7.06 -22.86
CA LEU A 113 27.28 -7.16 -22.54
C LEU A 113 27.12 -7.50 -21.06
N GLU A 114 26.34 -6.69 -20.35
CA GLU A 114 26.04 -6.85 -18.93
C GLU A 114 24.55 -6.72 -18.65
N TRP A 115 24.05 -7.57 -17.75
CA TRP A 115 22.67 -7.50 -17.26
C TRP A 115 22.56 -6.35 -16.26
N SER A 116 21.92 -5.26 -16.66
CA SER A 116 21.73 -4.09 -15.81
C SER A 116 20.26 -3.86 -15.45
N PRO A 117 19.94 -3.52 -14.19
CA PRO A 117 18.58 -3.16 -13.77
C PRO A 117 18.18 -1.74 -14.21
N HIS A 118 19.10 -0.98 -14.79
CA HIS A 118 18.88 0.39 -15.26
C HIS A 118 19.38 0.56 -16.69
N ARG A 119 18.86 1.57 -17.39
CA ARG A 119 19.36 1.92 -18.72
C ARG A 119 20.80 2.40 -18.61
N ILE A 120 21.68 1.87 -19.45
CA ILE A 120 23.05 2.35 -19.62
C ILE A 120 23.07 3.32 -20.81
N ASP A 121 23.47 4.57 -20.56
CA ASP A 121 23.59 5.58 -21.61
C ASP A 121 24.82 5.31 -22.49
N SER A 122 24.59 4.66 -23.62
CA SER A 122 25.65 4.38 -24.60
C SER A 122 26.09 5.59 -25.42
N HIS A 123 25.38 6.73 -25.34
CA HIS A 123 25.82 7.95 -26.05
C HIS A 123 27.10 8.55 -25.45
N ALA A 124 27.39 8.24 -24.19
CA ALA A 124 28.59 8.67 -23.49
C ALA A 124 29.82 7.77 -23.77
N PHE A 125 29.65 6.66 -24.50
CA PHE A 125 30.76 5.74 -24.79
C PHE A 125 31.80 6.39 -25.72
N ARG A 126 33.08 6.04 -25.55
CA ARG A 126 34.15 6.50 -26.43
C ARG A 126 34.02 5.94 -27.84
N GLU A 127 33.53 4.71 -27.97
CA GLU A 127 33.25 4.04 -29.24
C GLU A 127 31.80 3.53 -29.28
N VAL A 128 30.89 4.42 -29.70
CA VAL A 128 29.45 4.15 -29.80
C VAL A 128 29.11 3.15 -30.91
N ALA A 129 29.88 3.16 -32.01
CA ALA A 129 29.63 2.28 -33.15
C ALA A 129 29.74 0.81 -32.73
N GLY A 130 28.69 0.03 -32.97
CA GLY A 130 28.61 -1.38 -32.55
C GLY A 130 28.18 -1.60 -31.09
N HIS A 131 28.11 -0.56 -30.25
CA HIS A 131 27.84 -0.66 -28.81
C HIS A 131 26.63 0.16 -28.34
N ARG A 132 25.65 0.37 -29.22
CA ARG A 132 24.45 1.17 -28.90
C ARG A 132 23.43 0.37 -28.10
N ASN A 133 22.84 1.02 -27.09
CA ASN A 133 21.73 0.51 -26.27
C ASN A 133 20.40 1.15 -26.68
N ASP A 134 20.02 1.04 -27.95
CA ASP A 134 18.84 1.73 -28.50
C ASP A 134 17.51 1.05 -28.10
N ALA A 135 17.54 -0.18 -27.58
CA ALA A 135 16.34 -0.91 -27.19
C ALA A 135 15.54 -0.19 -26.08
N PRO A 136 14.20 -0.22 -26.13
CA PRO A 136 13.36 0.31 -25.05
C PRO A 136 13.54 -0.53 -23.78
N PHE A 137 13.35 0.09 -22.61
CA PHE A 137 13.39 -0.56 -21.30
C PHE A 137 11.97 -0.48 -20.72
N PRO A 138 11.02 -1.31 -21.20
CA PRO A 138 9.58 -1.10 -21.01
C PRO A 138 9.08 -1.42 -19.59
N PHE A 139 9.85 -2.19 -18.81
CA PHE A 139 9.50 -2.58 -17.45
C PHE A 139 10.61 -2.18 -16.49
N SER A 140 10.28 -1.65 -15.32
CA SER A 140 11.24 -1.43 -14.24
C SER A 140 11.01 -2.42 -13.10
N ALA A 141 12.01 -2.52 -12.21
CA ALA A 141 11.78 -3.16 -10.92
C ALA A 141 10.65 -2.46 -10.17
N GLU A 142 9.78 -3.23 -9.52
CA GLU A 142 8.58 -2.71 -8.85
C GLU A 142 8.10 -3.68 -7.76
N SER A 143 7.50 -3.14 -6.70
CA SER A 143 6.90 -3.92 -5.61
C SER A 143 5.39 -3.73 -5.58
N PHE A 144 4.66 -4.83 -5.56
CA PHE A 144 3.20 -4.88 -5.57
C PHE A 144 2.72 -5.42 -4.21
N PRO A 145 2.12 -4.59 -3.35
CA PRO A 145 1.55 -5.07 -2.10
C PRO A 145 0.30 -5.92 -2.38
N ALA A 146 0.04 -6.88 -1.48
CA ALA A 146 -1.24 -7.56 -1.47
C ALA A 146 -2.38 -6.56 -1.29
N GLY A 147 -3.49 -6.77 -1.98
CA GLY A 147 -4.65 -5.91 -1.83
C GLY A 147 -5.25 -5.96 -0.42
N GLU A 148 -5.13 -7.08 0.29
CA GLU A 148 -5.52 -7.22 1.69
C GLU A 148 -4.79 -8.39 2.35
N VAL A 149 -4.23 -8.09 3.51
CA VAL A 149 -3.59 -9.05 4.42
C VAL A 149 -4.31 -8.98 5.76
N ARG A 150 -4.58 -10.13 6.36
CA ARG A 150 -5.23 -10.24 7.66
C ARG A 150 -4.38 -11.03 8.64
N LEU A 151 -4.46 -10.67 9.90
CA LEU A 151 -3.94 -11.45 11.02
C LEU A 151 -5.08 -11.62 12.02
N GLY A 152 -5.77 -12.77 11.94
CA GLY A 152 -7.05 -12.96 12.61
C GLY A 152 -8.09 -11.92 12.19
N ALA A 153 -8.67 -11.25 13.19
CA ALA A 153 -9.68 -10.20 13.03
C ALA A 153 -9.13 -8.87 12.50
N TYR A 154 -7.81 -8.68 12.45
CA TYR A 154 -7.20 -7.41 12.06
C TYR A 154 -6.82 -7.39 10.59
N ALA A 155 -7.11 -6.28 9.92
CA ALA A 155 -6.48 -5.97 8.65
C ALA A 155 -5.09 -5.37 8.89
N ILE A 156 -4.09 -5.85 8.16
CA ILE A 156 -2.69 -5.47 8.32
C ILE A 156 -2.23 -4.74 7.06
N ASP A 157 -1.60 -3.58 7.24
CA ASP A 157 -0.97 -2.88 6.11
C ASP A 157 0.20 -3.73 5.56
N ALA A 158 0.26 -3.91 4.24
CA ALA A 158 1.23 -4.83 3.62
C ALA A 158 2.70 -4.48 3.93
N SER A 159 3.02 -3.19 4.08
CA SER A 159 4.35 -2.73 4.48
C SER A 159 4.72 -3.16 5.91
N LEU A 160 3.77 -3.14 6.85
CA LEU A 160 3.95 -3.64 8.21
C LEU A 160 4.11 -5.16 8.21
N ALA A 161 3.26 -5.87 7.47
CA ALA A 161 3.33 -7.33 7.33
C ALA A 161 4.65 -7.80 6.67
N ALA A 162 5.22 -6.97 5.79
CA ALA A 162 6.48 -7.23 5.10
C ALA A 162 7.72 -6.83 5.91
N ALA A 163 7.57 -6.05 6.98
CA ALA A 163 8.69 -5.51 7.73
C ALA A 163 9.58 -6.63 8.30
N GLY A 164 10.88 -6.55 8.03
CA GLY A 164 11.87 -7.54 8.49
C GLY A 164 11.76 -8.93 7.83
N ALA A 165 10.82 -9.15 6.93
CA ALA A 165 10.67 -10.43 6.23
C ALA A 165 11.60 -10.51 5.02
N ALA A 166 12.25 -11.67 4.85
CA ALA A 166 13.08 -11.93 3.68
C ALA A 166 12.21 -12.25 2.46
N ALA A 167 12.57 -11.66 1.32
CA ALA A 167 11.99 -12.03 0.03
C ALA A 167 12.54 -13.39 -0.43
N GLN A 168 11.68 -14.21 -1.02
CA GLN A 168 11.99 -15.55 -1.52
C GLN A 168 11.79 -15.62 -3.04
N PRO A 169 12.56 -16.42 -3.79
CA PRO A 169 12.33 -16.62 -5.22
C PRO A 169 10.90 -17.06 -5.52
N TYR A 170 10.31 -16.49 -6.56
CA TYR A 170 8.98 -16.84 -7.05
C TYR A 170 9.07 -17.19 -8.55
N PRO A 171 9.32 -18.48 -8.88
CA PRO A 171 9.43 -18.91 -10.27
C PRO A 171 8.15 -18.64 -11.05
N VAL A 172 8.29 -18.05 -12.23
CA VAL A 172 7.21 -17.74 -13.17
C VAL A 172 7.40 -18.49 -14.48
N SER A 173 6.32 -18.64 -15.23
CA SER A 173 6.33 -19.27 -16.56
C SER A 173 5.32 -18.57 -17.47
N THR A 174 5.68 -18.50 -18.75
CA THR A 174 4.89 -18.03 -19.88
C THR A 174 3.53 -18.71 -20.02
N ALA A 175 3.37 -19.94 -19.50
CA ALA A 175 2.10 -20.66 -19.52
C ALA A 175 0.94 -19.93 -18.82
N ARG A 176 1.26 -18.99 -17.92
CA ARG A 176 0.26 -18.17 -17.20
C ARG A 176 0.10 -16.77 -17.78
N LEU A 177 0.85 -16.42 -18.83
CA LEU A 177 0.78 -15.11 -19.45
C LEU A 177 -0.37 -15.02 -20.47
N PRO A 178 -0.96 -13.84 -20.65
CA PRO A 178 -1.82 -13.52 -21.79
C PRO A 178 -1.12 -13.84 -23.13
N PRO A 179 -1.87 -14.24 -24.18
CA PRO A 179 -1.29 -14.68 -25.45
C PRO A 179 -0.31 -13.69 -26.10
N ASN A 180 -0.59 -12.39 -26.01
CA ASN A 180 0.30 -11.34 -26.53
C ASN A 180 1.65 -11.29 -25.80
N LEU A 181 1.66 -11.52 -24.48
CA LEU A 181 2.90 -11.56 -23.70
C LEU A 181 3.62 -12.89 -23.88
N ALA A 182 2.88 -14.00 -23.94
CA ALA A 182 3.45 -15.32 -24.21
C ALA A 182 4.12 -15.42 -25.60
N ALA A 183 3.74 -14.57 -26.56
CA ALA A 183 4.41 -14.47 -27.85
C ALA A 183 5.76 -13.72 -27.79
N THR A 184 5.96 -12.88 -26.78
CA THR A 184 7.18 -12.08 -26.60
C THR A 184 8.17 -12.74 -25.66
N PHE A 185 7.68 -13.36 -24.60
CA PHE A 185 8.50 -13.97 -23.56
C PHE A 185 8.74 -15.47 -23.79
N ARG A 186 9.83 -15.95 -23.22
CA ARG A 186 10.18 -17.36 -23.08
C ARG A 186 10.53 -17.67 -21.63
N ASP A 187 10.39 -18.93 -21.24
CA ASP A 187 10.82 -19.39 -19.93
C ASP A 187 12.36 -19.45 -19.86
N CYS A 188 12.94 -18.89 -18.80
CA CYS A 188 14.38 -18.93 -18.53
C CYS A 188 14.63 -19.08 -17.02
N ASP A 189 14.92 -20.30 -16.55
CA ASP A 189 15.30 -20.58 -15.16
C ASP A 189 14.37 -19.96 -14.09
N GLY A 190 13.05 -20.07 -14.29
CA GLY A 190 12.03 -19.50 -13.40
C GLY A 190 11.81 -17.99 -13.55
N ALA A 191 12.37 -17.38 -14.59
CA ALA A 191 12.13 -16.02 -15.03
C ALA A 191 11.50 -16.00 -16.43
N LEU A 192 11.08 -14.81 -16.87
CA LEU A 192 10.63 -14.53 -18.23
C LEU A 192 11.73 -13.79 -18.98
N CYS A 193 12.17 -14.30 -20.13
CA CYS A 193 13.18 -13.66 -20.96
C CYS A 193 12.62 -13.28 -22.33
N THR A 194 13.13 -12.21 -22.93
CA THR A 194 13.00 -11.99 -24.38
C THR A 194 14.20 -12.59 -25.11
N GLY A 195 14.07 -12.82 -26.42
CA GLY A 195 15.16 -13.37 -27.24
C GLY A 195 15.41 -14.86 -27.03
N ASP A 196 16.62 -15.33 -27.36
CA ASP A 196 17.09 -16.69 -27.07
C ASP A 196 17.83 -16.69 -25.71
N PRO A 197 17.31 -17.35 -24.66
CA PRO A 197 17.98 -17.40 -23.36
C PRO A 197 19.39 -18.01 -23.40
N LYS A 198 19.71 -18.84 -24.41
CA LYS A 198 21.06 -19.44 -24.56
C LYS A 198 22.05 -18.51 -25.26
N HIS A 199 21.56 -17.56 -26.05
CA HIS A 199 22.37 -16.61 -26.80
C HIS A 199 21.71 -15.22 -26.75
N PRO A 200 21.64 -14.58 -25.57
CA PRO A 200 20.94 -13.31 -25.42
C PRO A 200 21.71 -12.19 -26.12
N ALA A 201 20.97 -11.21 -26.64
CA ALA A 201 21.49 -10.05 -27.36
C ALA A 201 21.24 -8.74 -26.60
N ALA A 202 21.95 -7.67 -27.00
CA ALA A 202 21.69 -6.34 -26.47
C ALA A 202 20.22 -5.96 -26.64
N GLY A 203 19.58 -5.51 -25.57
CA GLY A 203 18.16 -5.19 -25.49
C GLY A 203 17.27 -6.31 -24.96
N ASP A 204 17.79 -7.54 -24.81
CA ASP A 204 17.00 -8.61 -24.21
C ASP A 204 16.72 -8.35 -22.73
N LEU A 205 15.50 -8.67 -22.32
CA LEU A 205 15.03 -8.53 -20.95
C LEU A 205 15.06 -9.87 -20.23
N ARG A 206 15.31 -9.80 -18.93
CA ARG A 206 15.10 -10.89 -17.97
C ARG A 206 14.27 -10.34 -16.81
N VAL A 207 13.09 -10.92 -16.62
CA VAL A 207 12.13 -10.54 -15.60
C VAL A 207 11.97 -11.68 -14.61
N ALA A 208 12.48 -11.49 -13.40
CA ALA A 208 12.35 -12.44 -12.30
C ALA A 208 11.38 -11.89 -11.24
N TYR A 209 10.83 -12.80 -10.44
CA TYR A 209 10.00 -12.41 -9.31
C TYR A 209 10.51 -12.99 -8.01
N ARG A 210 10.25 -12.24 -6.94
CA ARG A 210 10.35 -12.69 -5.56
C ARG A 210 9.05 -12.37 -4.84
N VAL A 211 8.81 -13.03 -3.71
CA VAL A 211 7.65 -12.77 -2.86
C VAL A 211 8.07 -12.64 -1.40
N ILE A 212 7.32 -11.83 -0.65
CA ILE A 212 7.31 -11.91 0.81
C ILE A 212 6.11 -12.78 1.20
N PRO A 213 6.31 -14.05 1.61
CA PRO A 213 5.21 -14.94 1.93
C PRO A 213 4.51 -14.47 3.21
N ALA A 214 3.22 -14.76 3.33
CA ALA A 214 2.41 -14.44 4.50
C ALA A 214 3.04 -15.01 5.79
N GLY A 215 3.11 -16.34 5.91
CA GLY A 215 3.74 -17.03 7.04
C GLY A 215 3.23 -16.58 8.41
N SER A 216 3.87 -17.07 9.48
CA SER A 216 3.63 -16.54 10.84
C SER A 216 4.45 -15.28 11.08
N ARG A 217 3.86 -14.28 11.74
CA ARG A 217 4.51 -13.02 12.11
C ARG A 217 4.12 -12.58 13.50
N SER A 218 5.05 -11.87 14.14
CA SER A 218 4.82 -11.07 15.34
C SER A 218 4.93 -9.60 14.94
N LEU A 219 3.84 -8.86 15.09
CA LEU A 219 3.70 -7.49 14.64
C LEU A 219 3.27 -6.60 15.79
N SER A 220 3.95 -5.46 15.95
CA SER A 220 3.56 -4.40 16.88
C SER A 220 3.10 -3.18 16.11
N GLY A 221 2.03 -2.55 16.57
CA GLY A 221 1.46 -1.39 15.91
C GLY A 221 0.26 -0.82 16.63
N VAL A 222 -0.23 0.31 16.15
CA VAL A 222 -1.39 0.99 16.71
C VAL A 222 -2.67 0.41 16.11
N GLN A 223 -3.60 -0.02 16.96
CA GLN A 223 -4.93 -0.42 16.50
C GLN A 223 -5.72 0.81 16.07
N GLN A 224 -6.23 0.80 14.84
CA GLN A 224 -7.11 1.83 14.29
C GLN A 224 -8.21 1.25 13.43
N ASP A 225 -9.47 1.40 13.82
CA ASP A 225 -10.65 0.94 13.06
C ASP A 225 -10.56 -0.54 12.64
N GLY A 226 -10.10 -1.41 13.54
CA GLY A 226 -9.89 -2.84 13.25
C GLY A 226 -8.70 -3.15 12.34
N ARG A 227 -7.80 -2.17 12.12
CA ARG A 227 -6.52 -2.35 11.43
C ARG A 227 -5.38 -2.25 12.42
N LEU A 228 -4.27 -2.92 12.14
CA LEU A 228 -3.00 -2.68 12.82
C LEU A 228 -2.10 -1.85 11.89
N ARG A 229 -1.71 -0.65 12.34
CA ARG A 229 -0.83 0.26 11.59
C ARG A 229 0.53 0.37 12.26
N ALA A 230 1.57 0.62 11.49
CA ALA A 230 2.88 0.94 12.05
C ALA A 230 2.77 2.16 12.98
N ALA A 231 3.39 2.08 14.16
CA ALA A 231 3.51 3.24 15.03
C ALA A 231 4.36 4.32 14.33
N LYS A 232 3.90 5.57 14.34
CA LYS A 232 4.74 6.70 13.89
C LYS A 232 5.88 6.84 14.91
N ARG A 233 7.12 6.67 14.46
CA ARG A 233 8.31 7.06 15.22
C ARG A 233 8.57 8.55 15.06
#